data_AF-A0A2E8STG2-F1
#
_entry.id   AF-A0A2E8STG2-F1
#
_cell.length_a   1.000
_cell.length_b   1.000
_cell.length_c   1.000
_cell.angle_alpha   90.00
_cell.angle_beta   90.00
_cell.angle_gamma   90.00
#
_symmetry.space_group_name_H-M   'P 1'
#
loop_
_entity.id
_entity.type
_entity.pdbx_description
1 polymer ?
#
loop_
_entity_poly.entity_id
_entity_poly.type
_entity_poly.pdbx_seq_one_letter_code
_entity_poly.pdbx_strand_id
1 'polypeptide(L)' 'MSNNISVRVNQKNPNHHLWNNHGTWWLHYTMHLPDYTKRRVRKSLGTRNVEEARHRRDEILATVMP' A
#
# COMPACT_ATOMS: atom_id res chain seq x y z
N MET A 1 19.38 5.11 -8.32
CA MET A 1 18.14 5.69 -8.85
C MET A 1 17.10 5.61 -7.75
N SER A 2 16.81 6.72 -7.07
CA SER A 2 15.85 6.76 -5.96
C SER A 2 14.45 6.97 -6.53
N ASN A 3 13.63 5.92 -6.55
CA ASN A 3 12.22 6.03 -6.92
C ASN A 3 11.48 6.73 -5.79
N ASN A 4 11.23 8.04 -5.93
CA ASN A 4 10.50 8.81 -4.94
C ASN A 4 8.99 8.50 -5.05
N ILE A 5 8.54 7.49 -4.32
CA ILE A 5 7.12 7.15 -4.25
C ILE A 5 6.51 7.99 -3.12
N SER A 6 5.71 9.00 -3.46
CA SER A 6 4.97 9.73 -2.42
C SER A 6 3.78 8.89 -1.93
N VAL A 7 3.95 8.12 -0.85
CA VAL A 7 2.81 7.57 -0.11
C VAL A 7 2.39 8.55 0.98
N ARG A 8 1.26 9.18 0.75
CA ARG A 8 0.57 10.01 1.73
C ARG A 8 -0.24 9.09 2.64
N VAL A 9 0.37 8.58 3.71
CA VAL A 9 -0.41 7.87 4.74
C VAL A 9 -1.25 8.90 5.49
N ASN A 10 -2.56 8.87 5.28
CA ASN A 10 -3.47 9.73 6.03
C ASN A 10 -3.55 9.23 7.48
N GLN A 11 -2.91 9.93 8.43
CA GLN A 11 -2.95 9.57 9.85
C GLN A 11 -4.38 9.55 10.43
N LYS A 12 -5.33 10.29 9.84
CA LYS A 12 -6.75 10.25 10.24
C LYS A 12 -7.48 9.00 9.74
N ASN A 13 -6.90 8.27 8.78
CA ASN A 13 -7.42 7.00 8.29
C ASN A 13 -6.33 5.93 8.37
N PRO A 14 -6.25 5.17 9.47
CA PRO A 14 -5.23 4.14 9.66
C PRO A 14 -5.32 3.00 8.64
N ASN A 15 -6.41 2.93 7.86
CA ASN A 15 -6.62 1.96 6.79
C ASN A 15 -6.37 2.57 5.40
N HIS A 16 -5.73 3.74 5.30
CA HIS A 16 -5.34 4.29 4.01
C HIS A 16 -4.48 3.26 3.25
N HIS A 17 -4.79 3.05 1.97
CA HIS A 17 -4.30 1.97 1.10
C HIS A 17 -4.84 0.56 1.35
N LEU A 18 -5.66 0.34 2.38
CA LEU A 18 -6.31 -0.95 2.62
C LEU A 18 -7.73 -0.95 2.06
N TRP A 19 -8.07 -2.04 1.37
CA TRP A 19 -9.39 -2.31 0.85
C TRP A 19 -9.88 -3.67 1.35
N ASN A 20 -11.05 -3.72 1.98
CA ASN A 20 -11.66 -4.98 2.41
C ASN A 20 -12.53 -5.53 1.28
N ASN A 21 -12.18 -6.72 0.78
CA ASN A 21 -12.98 -7.46 -0.20
C ASN A 21 -13.51 -8.75 0.43
N HIS A 22 -14.77 -8.72 0.88
CA HIS A 22 -15.46 -9.84 1.52
C HIS A 22 -14.64 -10.53 2.62
N GLY A 23 -14.03 -9.73 3.48
CA GLY A 23 -13.21 -10.18 4.59
C GLY A 23 -11.73 -10.31 4.25
N THR A 24 -11.31 -10.34 2.98
CA THR A 24 -9.88 -10.34 2.64
C THR A 24 -9.37 -8.92 2.43
N TRP A 25 -8.31 -8.53 3.12
CA TRP A 25 -7.69 -7.23 2.93
C TRP A 25 -6.77 -7.19 1.71
N TRP A 26 -6.80 -6.08 0.99
CA TRP A 26 -6.00 -5.79 -0.19
C TRP A 26 -5.26 -4.46 0.00
N LEU A 27 -4.03 -4.42 -0.49
CA LEU A 27 -3.19 -3.23 -0.56
C LEU A 27 -3.31 -2.58 -1.94
N HIS A 28 -3.83 -1.36 -1.97
CA HIS A 28 -4.01 -0.54 -3.16
C HIS A 28 -3.15 0.73 -3.09
N TYR A 29 -2.20 0.89 -4.00
CA TYR A 29 -1.43 2.13 -4.14
C TYR A 29 -1.03 2.41 -5.58
N THR A 30 -0.69 3.67 -5.85
CA THR A 30 -0.16 4.10 -7.15
C THR A 30 1.28 4.55 -6.97
N MET A 31 2.16 3.98 -7.78
CA MET A 31 3.56 4.35 -7.85
C MET A 31 3.75 5.31 -9.02
N HIS A 32 4.34 6.47 -8.76
CA HIS A 32 4.78 7.40 -9.79
C HIS A 32 6.22 7.07 -10.14
N LEU A 33 6.49 6.80 -11.42
CA LEU A 33 7.80 6.41 -11.90
C LEU A 33 8.56 7.61 -12.50
N PRO A 34 9.91 7.57 -12.56
CA PRO A 34 10.71 8.68 -13.09
C PRO A 34 10.45 9.00 -14.57
N ASP A 35 9.93 8.03 -15.32
CA ASP A 35 9.55 8.16 -16.73
C ASP A 35 8.15 8.79 -16.93
N TYR A 36 7.64 9.47 -15.91
CA TYR A 36 6.29 10.07 -15.87
C TYR A 36 5.14 9.08 -16.01
N THR A 37 5.42 7.78 -15.97
CA THR A 37 4.37 6.76 -15.97
C THR A 37 3.86 6.49 -14.56
N LYS A 38 2.69 5.85 -14.50
CA LYS A 38 2.04 5.46 -13.25
C LYS A 38 1.84 3.96 -13.24
N ARG A 39 2.27 3.30 -12.17
CA ARG A 39 1.99 1.89 -11.93
C ARG A 39 0.99 1.76 -10.79
N ARG A 40 -0.17 1.17 -11.07
CA ARG A 40 -1.17 0.84 -10.05
C ARG A 40 -0.91 -0.56 -9.52
N VAL A 41 -0.75 -0.68 -8.21
CA VAL A 41 -0.52 -1.96 -7.54
C VAL A 41 -1.78 -2.31 -6.74
N ARG A 42 -2.28 -3.53 -6.97
CA ARG A 42 -3.34 -4.15 -6.18
C ARG A 42 -2.84 -5.51 -5.74
N LYS A 43 -2.57 -5.67 -4.45
CA LYS A 43 -2.01 -6.89 -3.90
C LYS A 43 -2.91 -7.40 -2.78
N SER A 44 -3.37 -8.64 -2.88
CA SER A 44 -4.04 -9.29 -1.75
C SER A 44 -3.06 -9.40 -0.58
N LEU A 45 -3.50 -9.04 0.61
CA LEU A 45 -2.75 -9.23 1.84
C LEU A 45 -3.06 -10.58 2.47
N GLY A 46 -4.01 -11.36 1.95
CA GLY A 46 -4.25 -12.74 2.38
C GLY A 46 -4.63 -12.88 3.85
N THR A 47 -5.23 -11.85 4.44
CA THR A 47 -5.63 -11.84 5.85
C THR A 47 -7.01 -11.21 6.00
N ARG A 48 -7.75 -11.67 7.01
CA ARG A 48 -9.01 -11.05 7.46
C ARG A 48 -8.83 -10.09 8.63
N ASN A 49 -7.69 -10.18 9.31
CA ASN A 49 -7.36 -9.32 10.44
C ASN A 49 -6.84 -7.96 9.93
N VAL A 50 -7.45 -6.87 10.41
CA VAL A 50 -7.11 -5.51 10.00
C VAL A 50 -5.74 -5.05 10.53
N GLU A 51 -5.33 -5.48 11.72
CA GLU A 51 -4.02 -5.12 12.27
C GLU A 51 -2.91 -5.85 11.52
N GLU A 52 -3.11 -7.13 11.22
CA GLU A 52 -2.21 -7.89 10.34
C GLU A 52 -2.13 -7.27 8.94
N ALA A 53 -3.25 -6.78 8.40
CA ALA A 53 -3.27 -6.08 7.12
C ALA A 53 -2.47 -4.77 7.17
N ARG A 54 -2.54 -4.02 8.27
CA ARG A 54 -1.73 -2.80 8.46
C ARG A 54 -0.24 -3.13 8.53
N HIS A 55 0.14 -4.15 9.30
CA HIS A 55 1.53 -4.58 9.42
C HIS A 55 2.11 -4.99 8.06
N ARG A 56 1.41 -5.88 7.32
CA ARG A 56 1.84 -6.31 5.97
C ARG A 56 1.91 -5.14 4.99
N ARG A 57 0.99 -4.17 5.08
CA ARG A 57 1.07 -2.94 4.28
C ARG A 57 2.37 -2.20 4.59
N ASP A 58 2.64 -1.96 5.87
CA ASP A 58 3.78 -1.14 6.30
C ASP A 58 5.11 -1.79 5.91
N GLU A 59 5.25 -3.11 6.08
CA GLU A 59 6.40 -3.88 5.58
C GLU A 59 6.60 -3.74 4.07
N ILE A 60 5.52 -3.89 3.29
CA ILE A 60 5.58 -3.77 1.84
C ILE A 60 6.00 -2.35 1.48
N LEU A 61 5.35 -1.33 2.04
CA LEU A 61 5.62 0.07 1.73
C LEU A 61 7.04 0.49 2.10
N ALA A 62 7.56 0.03 3.25
CA ALA A 62 8.96 0.25 3.65
C ALA A 62 9.96 -0.38 2.67
N THR A 63 9.63 -1.53 2.08
CA THR A 63 10.51 -2.19 1.09
C THR A 63 10.53 -1.45 -0.25
N VAL A 64 9.40 -0.87 -0.67
CA VAL A 64 9.34 -0.14 -1.95
C VAL A 64 9.81 1.32 -1.83
N MET A 65 9.96 1.84 -0.61
CA MET A 65 10.36 3.23 -0.32
C MET A 65 11.56 3.27 0.63
N PRO A 66 12.79 3.07 0.11
CA PRO A 66 14.00 3.33 0.88
C PRO A 66 14.18 4.82 1.20
#